data_AF-A0A2R6T8I2-F1
#
_entry.id   AF-A0A2R6T8I2-F1
#
_cell.length_a   1.000
_cell.length_b   1.000
_cell.length_c   1.000
_cell.angle_alpha   90.00
_cell.angle_beta   90.00
_cell.angle_gamma   90.00
#
_symmetry.space_group_name_H-M   'P 1'
#
loop_
_entity.id
_entity.type
_entity.pdbx_description
1 polymer ?
#
loop_
_entity_poly.entity_id
_entity_poly.type
_entity_poly.pdbx_seq_one_letter_code
_entity_poly.pdbx_strand_id
1 'polypeptide(L)' 'LKERDNWTTSEIKNLIKERFDVEYSSRHTRRILEEMGMKNEKTVSAGS' A
#
# COMPACT_ATOMS: atom_id res chain seq x y z
N LEU A 1 -15.01 -13.84 -9.68
CA LEU A 1 -13.65 -13.57 -9.17
C LEU A 1 -13.80 -12.64 -7.98
N LYS A 2 -13.38 -13.03 -6.77
CA LYS A 2 -13.42 -12.12 -5.61
C LYS A 2 -12.33 -11.07 -5.81
N GLU A 3 -12.72 -9.82 -5.99
CA GLU A 3 -11.81 -8.69 -5.88
C GLU A 3 -11.20 -8.72 -4.48
N ARG A 4 -9.86 -8.71 -4.40
CA ARG A 4 -9.15 -8.62 -3.12
C ARG A 4 -9.02 -7.13 -2.82
N ASP A 5 -9.86 -6.63 -1.93
CA ASP A 5 -9.82 -5.24 -1.44
C ASP A 5 -8.71 -4.99 -0.41
N ASN A 6 -8.07 -6.03 0.12
CA ASN A 6 -7.01 -5.94 1.11
C ASN A 6 -5.62 -5.80 0.46
N TRP A 7 -5.33 -4.63 -0.09
CA TRP A 7 -3.99 -4.27 -0.54
C TRP A 7 -3.14 -3.76 0.62
N THR A 8 -1.93 -4.30 0.78
CA THR A 8 -0.96 -3.76 1.75
C THR A 8 -0.21 -2.55 1.18
N THR A 9 0.33 -1.70 2.06
CA THR A 9 1.15 -0.55 1.64
C THR A 9 2.36 -0.97 0.79
N SER A 10 2.95 -2.12 1.06
CA SER A 10 4.08 -2.67 0.29
C SER A 10 3.68 -3.09 -1.12
N GLU A 11 2.52 -3.74 -1.26
CA GLU A 11 2.00 -4.11 -2.59
C GLU A 11 1.72 -2.87 -3.42
N ILE A 12 1.08 -1.84 -2.84
CA ILE A 12 0.80 -0.61 -3.58
C ILE A 12 2.10 0.12 -3.96
N LYS A 13 3.09 0.13 -3.07
CA LYS A 13 4.42 0.68 -3.39
C LYS A 13 5.06 -0.04 -4.59
N ASN A 14 5.02 -1.37 -4.62
CA ASN A 14 5.54 -2.14 -5.75
C ASN A 14 4.76 -1.87 -7.04
N LEU A 15 3.44 -1.75 -6.96
CA LEU A 15 2.58 -1.49 -8.10
C LEU A 15 2.86 -0.11 -8.72
N ILE A 16 3.09 0.90 -7.87
CA ILE A 16 3.47 2.24 -8.33
C ILE A 16 4.82 2.21 -9.04
N LYS A 17 5.79 1.47 -8.50
CA LYS A 17 7.10 1.29 -9.14
C LYS A 17 6.97 0.58 -10.49
N GLU A 18 6.21 -0.50 -10.58
CA GLU A 18 6.06 -1.27 -11.83
C GLU A 18 5.33 -0.46 -12.92
N ARG A 19 4.30 0.31 -12.55
CA ARG A 19 3.46 1.05 -13.50
C ARG A 19 4.04 2.38 -13.93
N PHE A 20 4.72 3.08 -13.03
CA PHE A 20 5.14 4.46 -13.22
C PHE A 20 6.66 4.65 -13.12
N ASP A 21 7.41 3.61 -12.75
CA ASP A 21 8.86 3.68 -12.48
C ASP A 21 9.23 4.72 -11.40
N VAL A 22 8.31 4.97 -10.45
CA VAL A 22 8.50 5.93 -9.36
C VAL A 22 8.57 5.20 -8.03
N GLU A 23 9.53 5.58 -7.18
CA GLU A 23 9.65 5.07 -5.81
C GLU A 23 9.24 6.10 -4.77
N TYR A 24 8.27 5.74 -3.94
CA TYR A 24 7.86 6.52 -2.78
C TYR A 24 8.37 5.90 -1.48
N SER A 25 8.63 6.74 -0.49
CA SER A 25 8.82 6.26 0.89
C SER A 25 7.51 5.70 1.44
N SER A 26 7.59 4.74 2.35
CA SER A 26 6.41 4.12 2.97
C SER A 26 5.47 5.14 3.63
N ARG A 27 6.04 6.24 4.15
CA ARG A 27 5.29 7.35 4.76
C ARG A 27 4.52 8.15 3.72
N HIS A 28 5.14 8.40 2.57
CA HIS A 28 4.50 9.11 1.46
C HIS A 28 3.40 8.24 0.83
N THR A 29 3.69 6.95 0.58
CA THR A 29 2.70 5.99 0.10
C THR A 29 1.50 5.92 1.05
N ARG A 30 1.74 5.78 2.36
CA ARG A 30 0.67 5.77 3.35
C ARG A 30 -0.21 7.03 3.29
N ARG A 31 0.39 8.20 3.14
CA ARG A 31 -0.35 9.47 3.04
C ARG A 31 -1.25 9.50 1.79
N ILE A 32 -0.73 9.10 0.63
CA ILE A 32 -1.52 8.99 -0.61
C ILE A 32 -2.70 8.03 -0.40
N LEU A 33 -2.48 6.90 0.27
CA LEU A 33 -3.52 5.93 0.57
C LEU A 33 -4.60 6.47 1.52
N GLU A 34 -4.19 7.20 2.56
CA GLU A 34 -5.10 7.89 3.48
C GLU A 34 -5.93 8.96 2.74
N GLU A 35 -5.32 9.73 1.83
CA GLU A 35 -6.00 10.72 0.99
C GLU A 35 -6.98 10.07 -0.01
N MET A 36 -6.70 8.87 -0.47
CA MET A 36 -7.58 8.08 -1.35
C MET A 36 -8.70 7.35 -0.58
N GLY A 37 -8.79 7.52 0.75
CA GLY A 37 -9.79 6.83 1.59
C GLY A 37 -9.53 5.34 1.75
N MET A 38 -8.34 4.85 1.39
CA MET A 38 -7.97 3.44 1.50
C MET A 38 -7.55 3.15 2.96
N LYS A 39 -8.42 2.43 3.67
CA LYS A 39 -8.08 1.92 5.01
C LYS A 39 -7.08 0.77 4.86
N ASN A 40 -5.81 1.05 5.11
CA ASN A 40 -4.81 0.01 5.31
C ASN A 40 -5.18 -0.78 6.57
N GLU A 41 -5.72 -2.00 6.44
CA GLU A 41 -5.80 -2.91 7.58
C GLU A 41 -4.37 -3.10 8.10
N LYS A 42 -4.15 -2.70 9.36
CA LYS A 42 -2.86 -2.85 10.04
C LYS A 42 -2.35 -4.26 9.81
N THR A 43 -1.27 -4.40 9.05
CA THR A 43 -0.48 -5.62 9.07
C THR A 43 0.09 -5.68 10.48
N VAL A 44 -0.51 -6.53 11.33
CA VAL A 44 0.09 -6.94 12.59
C VAL A 44 1.49 -7.42 12.23
N SER A 45 2.49 -6.72 12.73
CA SER A 45 3.88 -7.16 12.74
C SER A 45 3.93 -8.49 13.49
N ALA A 46 3.77 -9.60 12.77
CA ALA A 46 4.20 -10.91 13.22
C ALA A 46 5.72 -10.91 13.17
N GLY A 47 6.34 -10.67 14.32
CA GLY A 47 7.78 -10.53 14.45
C GLY A 47 8.19 -10.01 15.82
N SER A 48 7.91 -10.78 16.87
CA SER A 48 8.68 -10.83 18.11
C SER A 48 8.87 -12.29 18.46
#